data_AF-A0A1G7GEF2-F1
#
_entry.id   AF-A0A1G7GEF2-F1
#
_cell.length_a   1.000
_cell.length_b   1.000
_cell.length_c   1.000
_cell.angle_alpha   90.00
_cell.angle_beta   90.00
_cell.angle_gamma   90.00
#
_symmetry.space_group_name_H-M   'P 1'
#
loop_
_entity.id
_entity.type
_entity.pdbx_description
1 polymer ?
#
loop_
_entity_poly.entity_id
_entity_poly.type
_entity_poly.pdbx_seq_one_letter_code
_entity_poly.pdbx_strand_id
1 'polypeptide(L)'
;MSDELNNLWLAGDANVDLTGFRRPEESEENTADLWRQSKHGFEPRLADQTLAPKITFAEALAQDPGLAEEAARRDPKAFREYADSETERIALAFRKAHPAYMNTEKNSAAMLRHLCERFLNGVDHLRDEEVIFELFRSGDFTEVNLRAAFEALLRRGALDVGEGHVKQLSREELLTVIADLRTHGAAQAIATYLKFSLGTRTVDVRKVMVTNADLLKKACSTVWFHSKAGSVTADQFKEFAARRLSTIQLPTIEQIEAAWFAHQLETHEETDQPAQPKLATDEEINRLSDEDLENAMAAARKEFSVQRRRRRTGIPISTSQ
;
A
#
# COMPACT_ATOMS: atom_id res chain seq x y z
N MET A 1 -5.75 -6.73 -14.41
CA MET A 1 -6.70 -7.42 -13.50
C MET A 1 -6.13 -7.72 -12.11
N SER A 2 -4.84 -7.51 -11.80
CA SER A 2 -4.30 -7.74 -10.44
C SER A 2 -4.17 -6.49 -9.56
N ASP A 3 -4.22 -5.27 -10.12
CA ASP A 3 -4.00 -4.04 -9.34
C ASP A 3 -5.19 -3.65 -8.46
N GLU A 4 -6.40 -4.10 -8.78
CA GLU A 4 -7.60 -3.87 -7.97
C GLU A 4 -7.61 -4.65 -6.66
N LEU A 5 -6.92 -5.79 -6.58
CA LEU A 5 -6.85 -6.59 -5.36
C LEU A 5 -5.91 -5.97 -4.31
N ASN A 6 -4.89 -5.21 -4.74
CA ASN A 6 -3.97 -4.51 -3.84
C ASN A 6 -4.59 -3.24 -3.23
N ASN A 7 -5.50 -2.57 -3.94
CA ASN A 7 -6.12 -1.32 -3.47
C ASN A 7 -7.32 -1.51 -2.54
N LEU A 8 -7.71 -2.76 -2.25
CA LEU A 8 -9.03 -3.04 -1.71
C LEU A 8 -9.20 -2.92 -0.20
N TRP A 9 -8.10 -2.74 0.54
CA TRP A 9 -8.08 -2.79 2.00
C TRP A 9 -7.62 -1.46 2.65
N LEU A 10 -7.58 -0.36 1.90
CA LEU A 10 -6.96 0.91 2.35
C LEU A 10 -7.94 1.98 2.88
N ALA A 11 -9.20 1.64 3.17
CA ALA A 11 -10.09 2.54 3.91
C ALA A 11 -10.18 2.09 5.37
N GLY A 12 -9.13 2.36 6.15
CA GLY A 12 -9.08 2.06 7.57
C GLY A 12 -8.02 2.93 8.26
N ASP A 13 -8.48 4.00 8.90
CA ASP A 13 -7.68 4.94 9.67
C ASP A 13 -6.84 4.23 10.74
N ALA A 14 -5.52 4.30 10.61
CA ALA A 14 -4.60 3.92 11.66
C ALA A 14 -4.01 5.18 12.31
N ASN A 15 -4.75 5.72 13.27
CA ASN A 15 -4.19 6.61 14.30
C ASN A 15 -3.28 5.74 15.17
N VAL A 16 -1.96 5.87 15.01
CA VAL A 16 -0.97 5.20 15.88
C VAL A 16 -0.46 6.22 16.88
N ASP A 17 -0.72 5.96 18.15
CA ASP A 17 -0.19 6.68 19.31
C ASP A 17 1.34 6.54 19.36
N LEU A 18 2.05 7.66 19.34
CA LEU A 18 3.51 7.74 19.32
C LEU A 18 4.11 8.10 20.69
N THR A 19 3.35 7.99 21.77
CA THR A 19 3.89 8.34 23.09
C THR A 19 4.57 7.16 23.78
N GLY A 20 5.87 7.06 23.54
CA GLY A 20 6.75 6.47 24.53
C GLY A 20 8.01 5.88 23.96
N PHE A 21 9.11 6.65 23.94
CA PHE A 21 10.43 6.16 24.34
C PHE A 21 11.33 7.33 24.78
N ARG A 22 12.02 7.11 25.91
CA ARG A 22 12.90 8.03 26.64
C ARG A 22 14.17 8.38 25.86
N ARG A 23 14.62 9.64 26.01
CA ARG A 23 15.99 10.10 25.70
C ARG A 23 17.02 9.33 26.55
N PRO A 24 18.17 8.95 25.97
CA PRO A 24 19.43 8.84 26.70
C PRO A 24 20.18 10.17 26.66
N GLU A 25 20.88 10.41 27.76
CA GLU A 25 21.60 11.62 28.16
C GLU A 25 22.91 11.82 27.40
N GLU A 26 23.38 13.06 27.50
CA GLU A 26 24.64 13.62 27.02
C GLU A 26 25.87 12.90 27.60
N SER A 27 26.95 12.87 26.82
CA SER A 27 28.31 12.91 27.37
C SER A 27 29.19 13.77 26.47
N GLU A 28 29.53 14.95 26.97
CA GLU A 28 30.58 15.83 26.45
C GLU A 28 31.96 15.23 26.77
N GLU A 29 32.80 15.03 25.76
CA GLU A 29 34.25 14.81 25.94
C GLU A 29 35.05 15.80 25.09
N ASN A 30 35.35 16.93 25.73
CA ASN A 30 36.70 17.45 25.99
C ASN A 30 37.80 17.14 24.93
N THR A 31 38.07 18.09 24.04
CA THR A 31 39.33 18.16 23.27
C THR A 31 39.98 19.53 23.43
N ALA A 32 40.41 19.81 24.67
CA ALA A 32 41.45 20.78 24.96
C ALA A 32 42.79 20.03 24.98
N ASP A 33 43.47 19.94 23.82
CA ASP A 33 44.92 19.72 23.73
C ASP A 33 45.31 19.70 22.25
N LEU A 34 45.88 20.81 21.76
CA LEU A 34 46.84 20.89 20.65
C LEU A 34 47.25 22.36 20.43
N TRP A 35 47.64 23.03 21.52
CA TRP A 35 48.44 24.26 21.46
C TRP A 35 49.75 24.00 22.20
N ARG A 36 50.84 23.91 21.42
CA ARG A 36 52.26 24.22 21.75
C ARG A 36 53.20 23.18 21.14
N GLN A 37 53.85 23.56 20.04
CA GLN A 37 55.31 23.77 20.03
C GLN A 37 55.75 24.42 18.72
N SER A 38 56.38 25.59 18.86
CA SER A 38 57.08 26.30 17.80
C SER A 38 58.56 25.92 17.79
N LYS A 39 59.24 26.04 16.65
CA LYS A 39 60.35 27.00 16.43
C LYS A 39 61.15 26.72 15.14
N HIS A 40 61.67 27.83 14.60
CA HIS A 40 62.61 28.01 13.48
C HIS A 40 61.95 28.01 12.10
N GLY A 41 62.00 29.05 11.27
CA GLY A 41 62.69 30.33 11.33
C GLY A 41 62.92 30.80 9.89
N PHE A 42 62.15 31.76 9.40
CA PHE A 42 62.48 32.58 8.24
C PHE A 42 61.49 33.74 8.14
N GLU A 43 61.93 34.97 8.42
CA GLU A 43 61.24 36.16 7.92
C GLU A 43 61.69 36.40 6.48
N PRO A 44 60.74 36.76 5.61
CA PRO A 44 60.91 38.03 4.92
C PRO A 44 59.64 38.87 5.08
N ARG A 45 59.82 40.06 5.66
CA ARG A 45 58.88 41.17 5.54
C ARG A 45 58.69 41.49 4.07
N LEU A 46 57.45 41.52 3.59
CA LEU A 46 56.97 42.39 2.51
C LEU A 46 55.44 42.38 2.46
N ALA A 47 54.89 43.58 2.61
CA ALA A 47 53.55 44.05 2.22
C ALA A 47 52.31 43.57 3.01
N ASP A 48 51.69 44.55 3.67
CA ASP A 48 50.25 44.63 3.94
C ASP A 48 49.43 44.15 2.73
N GLN A 49 48.87 42.95 2.84
CA GLN A 49 47.58 42.63 2.26
C GLN A 49 46.80 41.95 3.36
N THR A 50 45.80 42.65 3.88
CA THR A 50 44.75 42.09 4.72
C THR A 50 44.06 40.98 3.93
N LEU A 51 44.57 39.76 4.06
CA LEU A 51 43.90 38.54 3.63
C LEU A 51 42.65 38.42 4.49
N ALA A 52 41.53 38.90 3.96
CA ALA A 52 40.23 38.43 4.41
C ALA A 52 40.29 36.89 4.46
N PRO A 53 39.79 36.25 5.52
CA PRO A 53 39.74 34.80 5.55
C PRO A 53 39.02 34.35 4.28
N LYS A 54 39.60 33.40 3.54
CA LYS A 54 38.91 32.75 2.42
C LYS A 54 37.76 31.97 3.05
N ILE A 55 36.64 32.65 3.27
CA ILE A 55 35.37 32.03 3.61
C ILE A 55 35.13 31.04 2.48
N THR A 56 35.12 29.75 2.82
CA THR A 56 34.82 28.72 1.84
C THR A 56 33.41 28.98 1.29
N PHE A 57 33.14 28.64 0.03
CA PHE A 57 31.81 28.85 -0.56
C PHE A 57 30.70 28.25 0.33
N ALA A 58 30.99 27.12 0.97
CA ALA A 58 30.15 26.49 1.99
C ALA A 58 29.85 27.37 3.22
N GLU A 59 30.83 28.13 3.74
CA GLU A 59 30.65 29.05 4.87
C GLU A 59 29.90 30.33 4.47
N ALA A 60 30.02 30.77 3.21
CA ALA A 60 29.26 31.91 2.67
C ALA A 60 27.78 31.53 2.43
N LEU A 61 27.53 30.30 1.94
CA LEU A 61 26.20 29.71 1.77
C LEU A 61 25.45 29.55 3.11
N ALA A 62 26.16 29.22 4.19
CA ALA A 62 25.58 29.07 5.51
C ALA A 62 25.09 30.40 6.13
N GLN A 63 25.60 31.54 5.66
CA GLN A 63 25.29 32.87 6.20
C GLN A 63 24.17 33.60 5.44
N ASP A 64 23.97 33.32 4.14
CA ASP A 64 22.89 33.93 3.34
C ASP A 64 22.43 32.99 2.19
N PRO A 65 21.25 32.34 2.33
CA PRO A 65 20.71 31.43 1.31
C PRO A 65 20.45 32.11 -0.06
N GLY A 66 20.18 33.42 -0.08
CA GLY A 66 19.84 34.15 -1.32
C GLY A 66 21.04 34.37 -2.23
N LEU A 67 22.24 34.52 -1.65
CA LEU A 67 23.49 34.71 -2.39
C LEU A 67 23.89 33.46 -3.20
N ALA A 68 23.56 32.28 -2.69
CA ALA A 68 23.82 31.02 -3.36
C ALA A 68 22.95 30.85 -4.61
N GLU A 69 21.67 31.18 -4.51
CA GLU A 69 20.73 31.13 -5.62
C GLU A 69 21.11 32.15 -6.72
N GLU A 70 21.55 33.35 -6.34
CA GLU A 70 22.03 34.36 -7.30
C GLU A 70 23.35 33.98 -7.98
N ALA A 71 24.28 33.35 -7.26
CA ALA A 71 25.53 32.84 -7.82
C ALA A 71 25.28 31.65 -8.77
N ALA A 72 24.37 30.75 -8.40
CA ALA A 72 23.93 29.62 -9.20
C ALA A 72 23.29 30.05 -10.54
N ARG A 73 22.63 31.21 -10.59
CA ARG A 73 22.09 31.77 -11.85
C ARG A 73 23.18 32.24 -12.83
N ARG A 74 24.40 32.50 -12.36
CA ARG A 74 25.48 33.11 -13.16
C ARG A 74 26.59 32.14 -13.56
N ASP A 75 26.84 31.09 -12.78
CA ASP A 75 27.90 30.10 -13.06
C ASP A 75 27.35 28.65 -13.01
N PRO A 76 27.52 27.86 -14.10
CA PRO A 76 27.13 26.44 -14.13
C PRO A 76 27.77 25.57 -13.04
N LYS A 77 28.99 25.90 -12.59
CA LYS A 77 29.64 25.14 -11.50
C LYS A 77 29.00 25.44 -10.15
N ALA A 78 28.77 26.72 -9.86
CA ALA A 78 28.07 27.15 -8.65
C ALA A 78 26.64 26.60 -8.60
N PHE A 79 25.96 26.46 -9.75
CA PHE A 79 24.64 25.82 -9.81
C PHE A 79 24.67 24.37 -9.34
N ARG A 80 25.70 23.61 -9.72
CA ARG A 80 25.81 22.21 -9.32
C ARG A 80 26.03 22.06 -7.82
N GLU A 81 26.93 22.86 -7.24
CA GLU A 81 27.17 22.87 -5.79
C GLU A 81 25.94 23.30 -4.99
N TYR A 82 25.18 24.28 -5.51
CA TYR A 82 23.89 24.68 -4.94
C TYR A 82 22.85 23.55 -5.03
N ALA A 83 22.72 22.91 -6.19
CA ALA A 83 21.79 21.80 -6.39
C ALA A 83 22.10 20.62 -5.47
N ASP A 84 23.38 20.26 -5.31
CA ASP A 84 23.79 19.18 -4.40
C ASP A 84 23.42 19.51 -2.94
N SER A 85 23.69 20.75 -2.50
CA SER A 85 23.36 21.20 -1.14
C SER A 85 21.84 21.22 -0.88
N GLU A 86 21.08 21.71 -1.86
CA GLU A 86 19.63 21.86 -1.73
C GLU A 86 18.89 20.51 -1.84
N THR A 87 19.35 19.62 -2.70
CA THR A 87 18.82 18.24 -2.79
C THR A 87 19.07 17.46 -1.49
N GLU A 88 20.25 17.62 -0.87
CA GLU A 88 20.53 17.05 0.45
C GLU A 88 19.59 17.63 1.53
N ARG A 89 19.38 18.96 1.53
CA ARG A 89 18.45 19.63 2.44
C ARG A 89 17.03 19.09 2.32
N ILE A 90 16.54 18.93 1.09
CA ILE A 90 15.20 18.37 0.80
C ILE A 90 15.11 16.90 1.25
N ALA A 91 16.14 16.09 0.96
CA ALA A 91 16.19 14.69 1.38
C ALA A 91 16.22 14.53 2.91
N LEU A 92 16.92 15.43 3.63
CA LEU A 92 16.92 15.48 5.09
C LEU A 92 15.54 15.88 5.64
N ALA A 93 14.90 16.89 5.06
CA ALA A 93 13.55 17.33 5.45
C ALA A 93 12.54 16.18 5.28
N PHE A 94 12.55 15.52 4.13
CA PHE A 94 11.73 14.34 3.85
C PHE A 94 11.93 13.23 4.90
N ARG A 95 13.19 12.86 5.20
CA ARG A 95 13.48 11.82 6.20
C ARG A 95 12.99 12.19 7.60
N LYS A 96 13.10 13.47 7.98
CA LYS A 96 12.61 13.96 9.27
C LYS A 96 11.08 13.92 9.35
N ALA A 97 10.39 14.21 8.25
CA ALA A 97 8.93 14.15 8.17
C ALA A 97 8.39 12.70 8.13
N HIS A 98 9.18 11.75 7.63
CA HIS A 98 8.78 10.36 7.41
C HIS A 98 9.72 9.37 8.13
N PRO A 99 9.62 9.22 9.47
CA PRO A 99 10.51 8.34 10.25
C PRO A 99 10.35 6.85 9.89
N ALA A 100 9.24 6.46 9.27
CA ALA A 100 9.02 5.10 8.78
C ALA A 100 9.83 4.76 7.50
N TYR A 101 10.38 5.76 6.82
CA TYR A 101 11.22 5.55 5.64
C TYR A 101 12.60 5.02 6.04
N MET A 102 12.95 3.83 5.56
CA MET A 102 14.30 3.29 5.72
C MET A 102 15.20 3.75 4.59
N ASN A 103 16.37 4.30 4.94
CA ASN A 103 17.39 4.70 3.97
C ASN A 103 18.23 3.49 3.52
N THR A 104 17.65 2.64 2.67
CA THR A 104 18.33 1.54 2.00
C THR A 104 18.57 1.88 0.53
N GLU A 105 19.61 1.31 -0.08
CA GLU A 105 19.90 1.49 -1.51
C GLU A 105 18.73 1.07 -2.39
N LYS A 106 18.03 0.00 -2.01
CA LYS A 106 16.82 -0.46 -2.69
C LYS A 106 15.68 0.56 -2.61
N ASN A 107 15.45 1.16 -1.44
CA ASN A 107 14.41 2.17 -1.27
C ASN A 107 14.73 3.46 -2.04
N SER A 108 15.99 3.92 -1.98
CA SER A 108 16.41 5.10 -2.75
C SER A 108 16.28 4.86 -4.26
N ALA A 109 16.74 3.72 -4.76
CA ALA A 109 16.61 3.36 -6.16
C ALA A 109 15.14 3.24 -6.61
N ALA A 110 14.27 2.66 -5.77
CA ALA A 110 12.84 2.56 -6.07
C ALA A 110 12.16 3.94 -6.12
N MET A 111 12.51 4.84 -5.19
CA MET A 111 12.03 6.22 -5.16
C MET A 111 12.46 7.00 -6.41
N LEU A 112 13.74 6.95 -6.75
CA LEU A 112 14.29 7.63 -7.92
C LEU A 112 13.70 7.10 -9.22
N ARG A 113 13.57 5.77 -9.35
CA ARG A 113 12.91 5.16 -10.52
C ARG A 113 11.47 5.65 -10.67
N HIS A 114 10.70 5.69 -9.58
CA HIS A 114 9.32 6.18 -9.62
C HIS A 114 9.23 7.65 -10.04
N LEU A 115 10.14 8.50 -9.53
CA LEU A 115 10.20 9.91 -9.93
C LEU A 115 10.65 10.07 -11.39
N CYS A 116 11.62 9.29 -11.85
CA CYS A 116 12.09 9.29 -13.23
C CYS A 116 10.98 8.88 -14.21
N GLU A 117 10.26 7.80 -13.92
CA GLU A 117 9.10 7.35 -14.70
C GLU A 117 8.03 8.45 -14.80
N ARG A 118 7.81 9.18 -13.71
CA ARG A 118 6.73 10.17 -13.62
C ARG A 118 7.07 11.52 -14.26
N PHE A 119 8.28 12.02 -14.06
CA PHE A 119 8.67 13.40 -14.39
C PHE A 119 9.68 13.48 -15.53
N LEU A 120 10.49 12.45 -15.74
CA LEU A 120 11.53 12.41 -16.78
C LEU A 120 11.16 11.48 -17.94
N ASN A 121 9.90 11.06 -18.08
CA ASN A 121 9.42 10.15 -19.12
C ASN A 121 10.15 8.78 -19.15
N GLY A 122 10.62 8.28 -18.00
CA GLY A 122 11.25 6.95 -17.91
C GLY A 122 12.61 6.88 -18.59
N VAL A 123 13.42 7.93 -18.45
CA VAL A 123 14.80 7.93 -18.94
C VAL A 123 15.65 6.96 -18.12
N ASP A 124 15.86 5.75 -18.65
CA ASP A 124 16.55 4.65 -17.95
C ASP A 124 18.09 4.68 -18.04
N HIS A 125 18.69 5.62 -18.77
CA HIS A 125 20.14 5.66 -19.00
C HIS A 125 20.92 6.58 -18.06
N LEU A 126 20.23 7.32 -17.19
CA LEU A 126 20.85 8.25 -16.25
C LEU A 126 21.24 7.52 -14.96
N ARG A 127 22.38 7.91 -14.40
CA ARG A 127 22.80 7.47 -13.05
C ARG A 127 21.99 8.20 -11.99
N ASP A 128 21.88 7.63 -10.79
CA ASP A 128 21.09 8.19 -9.69
C ASP A 128 21.39 9.68 -9.42
N GLU A 129 22.66 10.09 -9.41
CA GLU A 129 23.08 11.48 -9.24
C GLU A 129 22.58 12.39 -10.37
N GLU A 130 22.60 11.90 -11.61
CA GLU A 130 22.13 12.62 -12.79
C GLU A 130 20.60 12.75 -12.80
N VAL A 131 19.90 11.71 -12.34
CA VAL A 131 18.44 11.73 -12.15
C VAL A 131 18.06 12.78 -11.10
N ILE A 132 18.73 12.79 -9.95
CA ILE A 132 18.47 13.78 -8.89
C ILE A 132 18.70 15.20 -9.42
N PHE A 133 19.82 15.42 -10.11
CA PHE A 133 20.16 16.72 -10.68
C PHE A 133 19.12 17.18 -11.72
N GLU A 134 18.68 16.30 -12.62
CA GLU A 134 17.67 16.62 -13.62
C GLU A 134 16.29 16.88 -13.01
N LEU A 135 15.87 16.09 -12.02
CA LEU A 135 14.65 16.33 -11.25
C LEU A 135 14.71 17.66 -10.48
N PHE A 136 15.89 18.02 -9.95
CA PHE A 136 16.07 19.31 -9.27
C PHE A 136 15.99 20.46 -10.27
N ARG A 137 16.64 20.32 -11.42
CA ARG A 137 16.62 21.31 -12.51
C ARG A 137 15.21 21.55 -13.06
N SER A 138 14.38 20.50 -13.14
CA SER A 138 12.97 20.63 -13.54
C SER A 138 12.05 21.18 -12.45
N GLY A 139 12.54 21.25 -11.20
CA GLY A 139 11.75 21.66 -10.04
C GLY A 139 10.85 20.55 -9.48
N ASP A 140 11.04 19.30 -9.92
CA ASP A 140 10.26 18.14 -9.48
C ASP A 140 10.87 17.41 -8.28
N PHE A 141 12.15 17.64 -7.97
CA PHE A 141 12.78 17.11 -6.76
C PHE A 141 12.38 17.92 -5.53
N THR A 142 11.16 17.68 -5.03
CA THR A 142 10.58 18.38 -3.89
C THR A 142 10.14 17.41 -2.80
N GLU A 143 10.02 17.90 -1.56
CA GLU A 143 9.51 17.10 -0.43
C GLU A 143 8.10 16.53 -0.72
N VAL A 144 7.24 17.31 -1.38
CA VAL A 144 5.87 16.90 -1.74
C VAL A 144 5.89 15.72 -2.71
N ASN A 145 6.75 15.78 -3.74
CA ASN A 145 6.87 14.71 -4.72
C ASN A 145 7.54 13.47 -4.14
N LEU A 146 8.55 13.64 -3.28
CA LEU A 146 9.16 12.53 -2.53
C LEU A 146 8.13 11.85 -1.63
N ARG A 147 7.31 12.61 -0.89
CA ARG A 147 6.22 12.07 -0.09
C ARG A 147 5.21 11.29 -0.95
N ALA A 148 4.78 11.86 -2.07
CA ALA A 148 3.84 11.18 -2.95
C ALA A 148 4.42 9.87 -3.53
N ALA A 149 5.70 9.87 -3.88
CA ALA A 149 6.43 8.68 -4.32
C ALA A 149 6.51 7.64 -3.20
N PHE A 150 6.86 8.06 -1.98
CA PHE A 150 6.92 7.19 -0.81
C PHE A 150 5.58 6.52 -0.53
N GLU A 151 4.49 7.29 -0.46
CA GLU A 151 3.15 6.76 -0.20
C GLU A 151 2.67 5.83 -1.33
N ALA A 152 3.02 6.11 -2.58
CA ALA A 152 2.69 5.24 -3.71
C ALA A 152 3.47 3.92 -3.67
N LEU A 153 4.77 3.97 -3.40
CA LEU A 153 5.63 2.79 -3.34
C LEU A 153 5.36 1.94 -2.09
N LEU A 154 5.03 2.57 -0.96
CA LEU A 154 4.62 1.88 0.26
C LEU A 154 3.33 1.08 0.02
N ARG A 155 2.31 1.70 -0.61
CA ARG A 155 1.07 1.01 -1.01
C ARG A 155 1.30 -0.14 -1.99
N ARG A 156 2.32 -0.03 -2.84
CA ARG A 156 2.68 -1.10 -3.80
C ARG A 156 3.51 -2.22 -3.17
N GLY A 157 3.98 -2.06 -1.94
CA GLY A 157 4.90 -3.02 -1.35
C GLY A 157 6.29 -3.01 -2.00
N ALA A 158 6.67 -1.90 -2.64
CA ALA A 158 7.96 -1.79 -3.33
C ALA A 158 9.11 -1.39 -2.37
N LEU A 159 8.77 -0.78 -1.23
CA LEU A 159 9.72 -0.35 -0.22
C LEU A 159 9.96 -1.42 0.84
N ASP A 160 11.18 -1.46 1.34
CA ASP A 160 11.52 -2.15 2.57
C ASP A 160 11.08 -1.30 3.77
N VAL A 161 10.49 -1.95 4.77
CA VAL A 161 10.04 -1.35 6.02
C VAL A 161 10.81 -1.94 7.20
N GLY A 162 10.89 -1.19 8.29
CA GLY A 162 11.58 -1.63 9.50
C GLY A 162 10.96 -2.90 10.10
N GLU A 163 11.78 -3.67 10.82
CA GLU A 163 11.29 -4.86 11.53
C GLU A 163 10.13 -4.50 12.46
N GLY A 164 9.03 -5.26 12.34
CA GLY A 164 7.81 -5.03 13.12
C GLY A 164 6.78 -4.10 12.46
N HIS A 165 7.12 -3.44 11.36
CA HIS A 165 6.13 -2.77 10.52
C HIS A 165 5.57 -3.70 9.46
N VAL A 166 4.25 -3.62 9.25
CA VAL A 166 3.56 -4.46 8.27
C VAL A 166 3.65 -3.82 6.90
N LYS A 167 4.32 -4.50 5.97
CA LYS A 167 4.40 -4.15 4.57
C LYS A 167 3.36 -4.90 3.75
N GLN A 168 2.85 -4.23 2.72
CA GLN A 168 2.06 -4.85 1.66
C GLN A 168 2.97 -5.69 0.75
N LEU A 169 2.55 -6.89 0.38
CA LEU A 169 3.35 -7.73 -0.51
C LEU A 169 3.44 -7.11 -1.90
N SER A 170 4.64 -7.15 -2.48
CA SER A 170 4.85 -6.90 -3.89
C SER A 170 4.18 -7.99 -4.74
N ARG A 171 4.00 -7.72 -6.04
CA ARG A 171 3.44 -8.71 -6.96
C ARG A 171 4.27 -10.00 -7.01
N GLU A 172 5.59 -9.87 -6.99
CA GLU A 172 6.52 -11.01 -7.03
C GLU A 172 6.42 -11.83 -5.74
N GLU A 173 6.41 -11.16 -4.58
CA GLU A 173 6.24 -11.81 -3.27
C GLU A 173 4.90 -12.56 -3.20
N LEU A 174 3.82 -11.97 -3.71
CA LEU A 174 2.51 -12.62 -3.76
C LEU A 174 2.51 -13.85 -4.68
N LEU A 175 3.20 -13.80 -5.83
CA LEU A 175 3.35 -14.95 -6.71
C LEU A 175 4.12 -16.08 -6.04
N THR A 176 5.13 -15.78 -5.23
CA THR A 176 5.83 -16.78 -4.41
C THR A 176 4.89 -17.42 -3.38
N VAL A 177 4.05 -16.64 -2.70
CA VAL A 177 3.04 -17.18 -1.77
C VAL A 177 2.06 -18.12 -2.49
N ILE A 178 1.61 -17.74 -3.68
CA ILE A 178 0.71 -18.59 -4.49
C ILE A 178 1.41 -19.87 -4.96
N ALA A 179 2.70 -19.80 -5.30
CA ALA A 179 3.49 -20.97 -5.64
C ALA A 179 3.66 -21.92 -4.45
N ASP A 180 3.93 -21.38 -3.25
CA ASP A 180 4.01 -22.13 -2.01
C ASP A 180 2.67 -22.80 -1.64
N LEU A 181 1.55 -22.11 -1.85
CA LEU A 181 0.22 -22.68 -1.64
C LEU A 181 0.00 -23.95 -2.47
N ARG A 182 0.46 -23.96 -3.73
CA ARG A 182 0.29 -25.08 -4.65
C ARG A 182 1.23 -26.25 -4.36
N THR A 183 2.37 -26.00 -3.74
CA THR A 183 3.44 -26.99 -3.55
C THR A 183 3.48 -27.55 -2.13
N HIS A 184 3.32 -26.68 -1.12
CA HIS A 184 3.48 -27.00 0.29
C HIS A 184 2.18 -26.85 1.09
N GLY A 185 1.12 -26.34 0.47
CA GLY A 185 -0.19 -26.16 1.10
C GLY A 185 -0.31 -24.87 1.91
N ALA A 186 -1.47 -24.71 2.53
CA ALA A 186 -1.92 -23.42 3.00
C ALA A 186 -1.20 -22.89 4.26
N ALA A 187 -0.82 -23.78 5.18
CA ALA A 187 -0.07 -23.38 6.38
C ALA A 187 1.30 -22.77 6.02
N GLN A 188 2.00 -23.37 5.05
CA GLN A 188 3.27 -22.85 4.56
C GLN A 188 3.08 -21.53 3.82
N ALA A 189 2.07 -21.42 2.96
CA ALA A 189 1.75 -20.19 2.25
C ALA A 189 1.44 -19.02 3.21
N ILE A 190 0.69 -19.27 4.28
CA ILE A 190 0.44 -18.27 5.33
C ILE A 190 1.77 -17.86 5.98
N ALA A 191 2.62 -18.82 6.37
CA ALA A 191 3.91 -18.52 6.98
C ALA A 191 4.81 -17.68 6.04
N THR A 192 4.85 -18.01 4.74
CA THR A 192 5.58 -17.25 3.73
C THR A 192 5.01 -15.84 3.55
N TYR A 193 3.68 -15.70 3.51
CA TYR A 193 3.02 -14.39 3.46
C TYR A 193 3.46 -13.50 4.63
N LEU A 194 3.40 -14.04 5.85
CA LEU A 194 3.78 -13.31 7.05
C LEU A 194 5.27 -12.93 7.06
N LYS A 195 6.15 -13.81 6.55
CA LYS A 195 7.59 -13.52 6.42
C LYS A 195 7.83 -12.30 5.53
N PHE A 196 7.19 -12.25 4.37
CA PHE A 196 7.30 -11.10 3.46
C PHE A 196 6.71 -9.83 4.06
N SER A 197 5.52 -9.91 4.65
CA SER A 197 4.87 -8.74 5.27
C SER A 197 5.66 -8.15 6.43
N LEU A 198 6.34 -8.98 7.24
CA LEU A 198 7.11 -8.51 8.39
C LEU A 198 8.59 -8.24 8.07
N GLY A 199 9.05 -8.58 6.86
CA GLY A 199 10.46 -8.48 6.49
C GLY A 199 11.38 -9.42 7.28
N THR A 200 10.86 -10.51 7.83
CA THR A 200 11.62 -11.41 8.73
C THR A 200 11.91 -12.77 8.09
N ARG A 201 13.06 -13.37 8.44
CA ARG A 201 13.44 -14.71 7.94
C ARG A 201 12.57 -15.82 8.52
N THR A 202 12.15 -15.66 9.77
CA THR A 202 11.38 -16.65 10.53
C THR A 202 10.19 -15.98 11.19
N VAL A 203 9.03 -16.62 11.13
CA VAL A 203 7.80 -16.13 11.74
C VAL A 203 7.25 -17.17 12.70
N ASP A 204 6.95 -16.73 13.92
CA ASP A 204 6.11 -17.47 14.85
C ASP A 204 4.66 -16.98 14.71
N VAL A 205 3.82 -17.83 14.10
CA VAL A 205 2.40 -17.53 13.86
C VAL A 205 1.66 -17.22 15.16
N ARG A 206 2.02 -17.85 16.29
CA ARG A 206 1.37 -17.58 17.58
C ARG A 206 1.68 -16.18 18.08
N LYS A 207 2.91 -15.71 17.87
CA LYS A 207 3.32 -14.35 18.21
C LYS A 207 2.60 -13.33 17.31
N VAL A 208 2.45 -13.62 16.01
CA VAL A 208 1.72 -12.75 15.08
C VAL A 208 0.24 -12.68 15.45
N MET A 209 -0.37 -13.79 15.86
CA MET A 209 -1.77 -13.80 16.30
C MET A 209 -2.05 -12.82 17.46
N VAL A 210 -1.09 -12.65 18.37
CA VAL A 210 -1.21 -11.71 19.51
C VAL A 210 -0.84 -10.28 19.11
N THR A 211 0.19 -10.10 18.29
CA THR A 211 0.77 -8.78 17.99
C THR A 211 0.11 -8.08 16.81
N ASN A 212 -0.36 -8.85 15.82
CA ASN A 212 -0.84 -8.38 14.52
C ASN A 212 -1.95 -9.31 13.99
N ALA A 213 -3.07 -9.40 14.71
CA ALA A 213 -4.22 -10.24 14.36
C ALA A 213 -4.76 -9.93 12.95
N ASP A 214 -4.82 -8.66 12.57
CA ASP A 214 -5.31 -8.22 11.25
C ASP A 214 -4.42 -8.70 10.11
N LEU A 215 -3.10 -8.73 10.32
CA LEU A 215 -2.17 -9.28 9.33
C LEU A 215 -2.40 -10.78 9.13
N LEU A 216 -2.61 -11.53 10.22
CA LEU A 216 -2.90 -12.95 10.13
C LEU A 216 -4.24 -13.20 9.42
N LYS A 217 -5.27 -12.43 9.74
CA LYS A 217 -6.57 -12.44 9.04
C LYS A 217 -6.39 -12.19 7.54
N LYS A 218 -5.61 -11.16 7.17
CA LYS A 218 -5.30 -10.84 5.78
C LYS A 218 -4.57 -11.99 5.08
N ALA A 219 -3.58 -12.59 5.73
CA ALA A 219 -2.84 -13.73 5.20
C ALA A 219 -3.77 -14.93 4.94
N CYS A 220 -4.61 -15.30 5.91
CA CYS A 220 -5.59 -16.38 5.77
C CYS A 220 -6.57 -16.11 4.61
N SER A 221 -7.11 -14.90 4.54
CA SER A 221 -8.02 -14.47 3.49
C SER A 221 -7.38 -14.51 2.10
N THR A 222 -6.15 -14.01 1.95
CA THR A 222 -5.42 -14.04 0.68
C THR A 222 -5.12 -15.48 0.25
N VAL A 223 -4.62 -16.32 1.17
CA VAL A 223 -4.31 -17.71 0.88
C VAL A 223 -5.57 -18.50 0.51
N TRP A 224 -6.67 -18.30 1.22
CA TRP A 224 -7.95 -18.93 0.88
C TRP A 224 -8.44 -18.49 -0.49
N PHE A 225 -8.45 -17.18 -0.80
CA PHE A 225 -8.89 -16.66 -2.10
C PHE A 225 -8.09 -17.29 -3.24
N HIS A 226 -6.77 -17.37 -3.12
CA HIS A 226 -5.91 -17.98 -4.14
C HIS A 226 -5.98 -19.51 -4.18
N SER A 227 -6.46 -20.17 -3.12
CA SER A 227 -6.77 -21.61 -3.18
C SER A 227 -7.98 -21.91 -4.08
N LYS A 228 -8.86 -20.92 -4.25
CA LYS A 228 -10.06 -20.98 -5.10
C LYS A 228 -9.81 -20.44 -6.51
N ALA A 229 -8.59 -20.63 -7.02
CA ALA A 229 -8.15 -20.07 -8.30
C ALA A 229 -9.14 -20.39 -9.44
N GLY A 230 -9.80 -19.36 -9.95
CA GLY A 230 -10.75 -19.45 -11.07
C GLY A 230 -12.22 -19.69 -10.69
N SER A 231 -12.53 -20.04 -9.43
CA SER A 231 -13.92 -20.25 -8.98
C SER A 231 -14.54 -19.04 -8.28
N VAL A 232 -13.72 -18.10 -7.79
CA VAL A 232 -14.19 -16.89 -7.10
C VAL A 232 -13.58 -15.67 -7.77
N THR A 233 -14.42 -14.71 -8.18
CA THR A 233 -13.94 -13.44 -8.74
C THR A 233 -13.51 -12.49 -7.63
N ALA A 234 -12.67 -11.50 -7.97
CA ALA A 234 -12.24 -10.48 -7.03
C ALA A 234 -13.44 -9.78 -6.38
N ASP A 235 -14.47 -9.42 -7.15
CA ASP A 235 -15.65 -8.70 -6.69
C ASP A 235 -16.54 -9.53 -5.76
N GLN A 236 -16.79 -10.79 -6.11
CA GLN A 236 -17.49 -11.75 -5.24
C GLN A 236 -16.77 -11.89 -3.90
N PHE A 237 -15.45 -11.94 -3.92
CA PHE A 237 -14.66 -12.02 -2.70
C PHE A 237 -14.78 -10.75 -1.84
N LYS A 238 -14.87 -9.56 -2.44
CA LYS A 238 -15.04 -8.31 -1.66
C LYS A 238 -16.37 -8.30 -0.93
N GLU A 239 -17.44 -8.66 -1.65
CA GLU A 239 -18.78 -8.70 -1.08
C GLU A 239 -18.84 -9.69 0.09
N PHE A 240 -18.33 -10.90 -0.14
CA PHE A 240 -18.21 -11.91 0.89
C PHE A 240 -17.37 -11.44 2.10
N ALA A 241 -16.20 -10.84 1.84
CA ALA A 241 -15.32 -10.36 2.89
C ALA A 241 -15.99 -9.27 3.74
N ALA A 242 -16.69 -8.32 3.10
CA ALA A 242 -17.41 -7.26 3.78
C ALA A 242 -18.58 -7.79 4.62
N ARG A 243 -19.35 -8.76 4.10
CA ARG A 243 -20.55 -9.30 4.77
C ARG A 243 -20.24 -10.33 5.86
N ARG A 244 -19.26 -11.21 5.65
CA ARG A 244 -19.04 -12.40 6.51
C ARG A 244 -17.69 -12.42 7.22
N LEU A 245 -16.63 -11.92 6.59
CA LEU A 245 -15.31 -11.94 7.22
C LEU A 245 -15.09 -10.78 8.18
N SER A 246 -15.86 -9.70 8.06
CA SER A 246 -15.80 -8.55 8.99
C SER A 246 -16.10 -8.93 10.44
N THR A 247 -16.98 -9.91 10.68
CA THR A 247 -17.40 -10.34 12.02
C THR A 247 -16.45 -11.34 12.68
N ILE A 248 -15.58 -12.00 11.90
CA ILE A 248 -14.64 -13.00 12.41
C ILE A 248 -13.30 -12.32 12.71
N GLN A 249 -12.90 -12.29 13.98
CA GLN A 249 -11.65 -11.62 14.38
C GLN A 249 -10.40 -12.35 13.88
N LEU A 250 -10.36 -13.68 13.99
CA LEU A 250 -9.21 -14.50 13.61
C LEU A 250 -9.66 -15.73 12.83
N PRO A 251 -9.98 -15.59 11.54
CA PRO A 251 -10.49 -16.69 10.74
C PRO A 251 -9.38 -17.70 10.41
N THR A 252 -9.66 -18.98 10.65
CA THR A 252 -8.92 -20.09 10.04
C THR A 252 -9.40 -20.32 8.61
N ILE A 253 -8.60 -20.97 7.77
CA ILE A 253 -9.00 -21.29 6.39
C ILE A 253 -10.29 -22.12 6.36
N GLU A 254 -10.46 -23.05 7.30
CA GLU A 254 -11.68 -23.86 7.44
C GLU A 254 -12.91 -23.01 7.81
N GLN A 255 -12.74 -22.00 8.67
CA GLN A 255 -13.81 -21.08 9.02
C GLN A 255 -14.19 -20.18 7.84
N ILE A 256 -13.21 -19.73 7.04
CA ILE A 256 -13.47 -18.98 5.81
C ILE A 256 -14.24 -19.85 4.82
N GLU A 257 -13.85 -21.11 4.66
CA GLU A 257 -14.55 -22.08 3.80
C GLU A 257 -16.00 -22.28 4.22
N ALA A 258 -16.25 -22.51 5.52
CA ALA A 258 -17.60 -22.67 6.05
C ALA A 258 -18.46 -21.40 5.88
N ALA A 259 -17.86 -20.22 6.12
CA ALA A 259 -18.53 -18.94 5.91
C ALA A 259 -18.85 -18.69 4.43
N TRP A 260 -17.96 -19.09 3.53
CA TRP A 260 -18.19 -18.99 2.09
C TRP A 260 -19.34 -19.89 1.64
N PHE A 261 -19.38 -21.13 2.13
CA PHE A 261 -20.48 -22.05 1.84
C PHE A 261 -21.83 -21.50 2.31
N ALA A 262 -21.89 -20.95 3.53
CA ALA A 262 -23.10 -20.30 4.05
C ALA A 262 -23.50 -19.07 3.22
N HIS A 263 -22.53 -18.28 2.76
CA HIS A 263 -22.80 -17.15 1.88
C HIS A 263 -23.39 -17.58 0.54
N GLN A 264 -22.85 -18.63 -0.09
CA GLN A 264 -23.39 -19.16 -1.34
C GLN A 264 -24.84 -19.64 -1.18
N LEU A 265 -25.15 -20.37 -0.10
CA LEU A 265 -26.52 -20.81 0.20
C LEU A 265 -27.51 -19.64 0.25
N GLU A 266 -27.18 -18.57 1.00
CA GLU A 266 -28.05 -17.40 1.09
C GLU A 266 -28.22 -16.69 -0.25
N THR A 267 -27.14 -16.60 -1.05
CA THR A 267 -27.23 -15.92 -2.35
C THR A 267 -28.09 -16.73 -3.32
N HIS A 268 -28.01 -18.06 -3.27
CA HIS A 268 -28.88 -18.95 -4.05
C HIS A 268 -30.34 -18.87 -3.57
N GLU A 269 -30.60 -18.84 -2.25
CA GLU A 269 -31.94 -18.70 -1.69
C GLU A 269 -32.60 -17.34 -2.02
N GLU A 270 -31.83 -16.25 -2.05
CA GLU A 270 -32.31 -14.94 -2.51
C GLU A 270 -32.67 -14.93 -4.00
N THR A 271 -31.96 -15.72 -4.81
CA THR A 271 -32.22 -15.83 -6.26
C THR A 271 -33.42 -16.74 -6.58
N ASP A 272 -33.65 -17.75 -5.74
CA ASP A 272 -34.76 -18.71 -5.84
C ASP A 272 -36.06 -18.24 -5.15
N GLN A 273 -36.09 -17.02 -4.60
CA GLN A 273 -37.36 -16.43 -4.20
C GLN A 273 -38.24 -16.28 -5.45
N PRO A 274 -39.40 -16.96 -5.54
CA PRO A 274 -40.30 -16.78 -6.65
C PRO A 274 -40.63 -15.30 -6.71
N ALA A 275 -40.33 -14.67 -7.86
CA ALA A 275 -40.60 -13.26 -8.08
C ALA A 275 -41.96 -12.94 -7.47
N GLN A 276 -41.98 -12.11 -6.42
CA GLN A 276 -43.25 -11.69 -5.84
C GLN A 276 -44.07 -11.16 -7.02
N PRO A 277 -45.26 -11.70 -7.28
CA PRO A 277 -46.06 -11.27 -8.41
C PRO A 277 -46.21 -9.75 -8.22
N LYS A 278 -45.67 -8.97 -9.16
CA LYS A 278 -45.85 -7.53 -9.15
C LYS A 278 -47.35 -7.30 -9.05
N LEU A 279 -47.80 -6.74 -7.93
CA LEU A 279 -49.18 -6.31 -7.80
C LEU A 279 -49.39 -5.29 -8.92
N ALA A 280 -50.20 -5.67 -9.91
CA ALA A 280 -50.57 -4.79 -11.02
C ALA A 280 -51.07 -3.48 -10.43
N THR A 281 -50.62 -2.36 -10.98
CA THR A 281 -51.12 -1.05 -10.54
C THR A 281 -52.58 -0.90 -10.95
N ASP A 282 -53.37 -0.12 -10.21
CA ASP A 282 -54.80 0.09 -10.51
C ASP A 282 -55.04 0.62 -11.96
N GLU A 283 -54.03 1.25 -12.56
CA GLU A 283 -54.06 1.70 -13.96
C GLU A 283 -53.88 0.56 -14.99
N GLU A 284 -53.16 -0.50 -14.65
CA GLU A 284 -52.97 -1.69 -15.49
C GLU A 284 -54.21 -2.59 -15.45
N ILE A 285 -54.86 -2.70 -14.28
CA ILE A 285 -56.09 -3.48 -14.09
C ILE A 285 -57.26 -2.88 -14.90
N ASN A 286 -57.33 -1.55 -14.99
CA ASN A 286 -58.38 -0.84 -15.73
C ASN A 286 -58.16 -0.78 -17.26
N ARG A 287 -57.03 -1.30 -17.76
CA ARG A 287 -56.72 -1.37 -19.21
C ARG A 287 -56.84 -2.76 -19.80
N LEU A 288 -57.11 -3.78 -18.98
CA LEU A 288 -57.30 -5.14 -19.45
C LEU A 288 -58.66 -5.25 -20.13
N SER A 289 -58.69 -5.79 -21.35
CA SER A 289 -59.94 -6.19 -21.97
C SER A 289 -60.55 -7.37 -21.20
N ASP A 290 -61.86 -7.59 -21.29
CA ASP A 290 -62.53 -8.72 -20.63
C ASP A 290 -61.90 -10.08 -21.00
N GLU A 291 -61.35 -10.18 -22.22
CA GLU A 291 -60.66 -11.36 -22.75
C GLU A 291 -59.29 -11.59 -22.08
N ASP A 292 -58.54 -10.52 -21.80
CA ASP A 292 -57.26 -10.60 -21.08
C ASP A 292 -57.48 -10.95 -19.61
N LEU A 293 -58.56 -10.45 -19.01
CA LEU A 293 -58.96 -10.77 -17.64
C LEU A 293 -59.33 -12.25 -17.50
N GLU A 294 -60.06 -12.80 -18.47
CA GLU A 294 -60.46 -14.20 -18.51
C GLU A 294 -59.24 -15.12 -18.72
N ASN A 295 -58.30 -14.73 -19.59
CA ASN A 295 -57.04 -15.43 -19.80
C ASN A 295 -56.15 -15.44 -18.53
N ALA A 296 -56.05 -14.31 -17.83
CA ALA A 296 -55.31 -14.21 -16.57
C ALA A 296 -55.95 -15.07 -15.47
N MET A 297 -57.28 -15.08 -15.36
CA MET A 297 -57.99 -15.95 -14.42
C MET A 297 -57.85 -17.44 -14.76
N ALA A 298 -57.84 -17.80 -16.04
CA ALA A 298 -57.62 -19.17 -16.48
C ALA A 298 -56.18 -19.64 -16.16
N ALA A 299 -55.18 -18.79 -16.38
CA ALA A 299 -53.79 -19.04 -16.01
C ALA A 299 -53.63 -19.24 -14.49
N ALA A 300 -54.20 -18.33 -13.69
CA ALA A 300 -54.17 -18.43 -12.23
C ALA A 300 -54.86 -19.70 -11.70
N ARG A 301 -56.03 -20.07 -12.26
CA ARG A 301 -56.73 -21.32 -11.90
C ARG A 301 -55.90 -22.56 -12.24
N LYS A 302 -55.22 -22.57 -13.39
CA LYS A 302 -54.34 -23.66 -13.80
C LYS A 302 -53.15 -23.78 -12.85
N GLU A 303 -52.52 -22.67 -12.50
CA GLU A 303 -51.38 -22.63 -11.58
C GLU A 303 -51.76 -23.05 -10.15
N PHE A 304 -52.91 -22.58 -9.65
CA PHE A 304 -53.44 -22.98 -8.35
C PHE A 304 -53.79 -24.48 -8.31
N SER A 305 -54.31 -25.04 -9.41
CA SER A 305 -54.59 -26.48 -9.52
C SER A 305 -53.31 -27.32 -9.51
N VAL A 306 -52.23 -26.82 -10.12
CA VAL A 306 -50.90 -27.46 -10.12
C VAL A 306 -50.28 -27.41 -8.72
N GLN A 307 -50.33 -26.26 -8.04
CA GLN A 307 -49.87 -26.13 -6.65
C GLN A 307 -50.68 -27.01 -5.69
N ARG A 308 -52.00 -27.11 -5.87
CA ARG A 308 -52.87 -27.96 -5.05
C ARG A 308 -52.64 -29.45 -5.29
N ARG A 309 -52.34 -29.88 -6.54
CA ARG A 309 -51.90 -31.25 -6.84
C ARG A 309 -50.54 -31.55 -6.19
N ARG A 310 -49.57 -30.65 -6.30
CA ARG A 310 -48.23 -30.78 -5.72
C ARG A 310 -48.25 -30.92 -4.20
N ARG A 311 -49.10 -30.15 -3.50
CA ARG A 311 -49.30 -30.28 -2.04
C ARG A 311 -49.97 -31.58 -1.62
N ARG A 312 -50.76 -32.22 -2.51
CA ARG A 312 -51.47 -33.47 -2.23
C ARG A 312 -50.63 -34.72 -2.51
N THR A 313 -49.70 -34.66 -3.45
CA THR A 313 -48.90 -35.84 -3.85
C THR A 313 -47.59 -35.99 -3.07
N GLY A 314 -47.19 -35.00 -2.25
CA GLY A 314 -46.01 -35.10 -1.40
C GLY A 314 -44.70 -35.35 -2.16
N ILE A 315 -44.65 -35.04 -3.46
CA ILE A 315 -43.45 -35.25 -4.28
C ILE A 315 -42.53 -34.05 -4.05
N PRO A 316 -41.33 -34.23 -3.45
CA PRO A 316 -40.38 -33.16 -3.25
C PRO A 316 -39.84 -32.67 -4.61
N ILE A 317 -39.43 -31.40 -4.62
CA ILE A 317 -38.90 -30.70 -5.79
C ILE A 317 -37.63 -31.44 -6.25
N SER A 318 -37.73 -32.17 -7.36
CA SER A 318 -36.55 -32.59 -8.12
C SER A 318 -36.07 -31.37 -8.90
N THR A 319 -35.05 -30.69 -8.38
CA THR A 319 -34.29 -29.69 -9.10
C THR A 319 -33.54 -30.38 -10.24
N SER A 320 -34.00 -30.17 -11.46
CA SER A 320 -33.25 -30.48 -12.68
C SER A 320 -33.10 -29.19 -13.47
N GLN A 321 -32.09 -28.41 -13.10
CA GLN A 321 -30.94 -28.01 -13.93
C GLN A 321 -30.07 -27.03 -13.14
#